data_AF-A0A915NW40-F1
#
_entry.id   AF-A0A915NW40-F1
#
_cell.length_a   1.000
_cell.length_b   1.000
_cell.length_c   1.000
_cell.angle_alpha   90.00
_cell.angle_beta   90.00
_cell.angle_gamma   90.00
#
_symmetry.space_group_name_H-M   'P 1'
#
loop_
_entity.id
_entity.type
_entity.pdbx_description
1 polymer ?
#
loop_
_entity_poly.entity_id
_entity_poly.type
_entity_poly.pdbx_seq_one_letter_code
_entity_poly.pdbx_strand_id
1 'polypeptide(L)'
;MKDLLFTPEEKPFLQNWAKFDEEYGNEDGNKINEKRQVSDDFKELMSGNVDDCFRLGIGLAKKCLKLYTNFDESDILLCSPLGIKMIIGENEGESKEGDSNKKDVGSSDFLASIEIVIIERADILIMQNWEHLINTISALNKMPSKVSTDITRIRRWSSIDGLAKHYRQIICFSQINFVEMHSFIQYFHRFEAISPTEQANERFKYFVEQILPKCETGTLIFIPSYFDFVRIRNFLKKRNNETFVQLHEYAEQGKIAKARLLFFKGERKLMLFTERFERLHFFFRYQIKGIRSLLFYQPPINPEFYPEFLQMSATLQKKDFDNQENDKLQKSSSQQQQNSIKHVNSLMLYCRFDVLRLENIFGLKATQRLLSGDAIQNLKLG
;
A
#
# COMPACT_ATOMS: atom_id res chain seq x y z
N MET A 1 22.10 -10.12 -7.71
CA MET A 1 22.26 -9.93 -6.25
C MET A 1 23.73 -9.93 -5.79
N LYS A 2 24.61 -10.78 -6.35
CA LYS A 2 26.05 -10.84 -5.99
C LYS A 2 26.85 -9.54 -6.27
N ASP A 3 26.60 -8.87 -7.39
CA ASP A 3 27.36 -7.66 -7.80
C ASP A 3 26.88 -6.36 -7.14
N LEU A 4 25.73 -6.38 -6.48
CA LEU A 4 25.10 -5.19 -5.88
C LEU A 4 25.59 -4.92 -4.45
N LEU A 5 26.23 -5.90 -3.81
CA LEU A 5 26.70 -5.83 -2.42
C LEU A 5 28.22 -5.69 -2.29
N PHE A 6 28.99 -6.01 -3.33
CA PHE A 6 30.46 -6.06 -3.25
C PHE A 6 31.12 -5.45 -4.50
N THR A 7 32.09 -4.57 -4.28
CA THR A 7 33.03 -4.11 -5.31
C THR A 7 33.71 -5.32 -6.00
N PRO A 8 34.02 -5.24 -7.30
CA PRO A 8 34.39 -6.39 -8.14
C PRO A 8 35.71 -7.09 -7.77
N GLU A 9 36.44 -6.65 -6.74
CA GLU A 9 37.83 -7.05 -6.49
C GLU A 9 38.04 -8.02 -5.31
N GLU A 10 37.12 -8.17 -4.35
CA GLU A 10 37.25 -9.15 -3.25
C GLU A 10 36.12 -10.18 -3.30
N LYS A 11 36.45 -11.46 -3.50
CA LYS A 11 35.47 -12.57 -3.43
C LYS A 11 34.78 -12.51 -2.05
N PRO A 12 33.46 -12.29 -1.97
CA PRO A 12 32.79 -12.22 -0.68
C PRO A 12 32.85 -13.59 0.00
N PHE A 13 33.31 -13.61 1.26
CA PHE A 13 33.33 -14.83 2.05
C PHE A 13 31.91 -15.15 2.51
N LEU A 14 31.27 -16.13 1.88
CA LEU A 14 29.92 -16.62 2.21
C LEU A 14 30.03 -17.80 3.17
N GLN A 15 29.53 -17.65 4.40
CA GLN A 15 29.41 -18.77 5.33
C GLN A 15 28.07 -19.50 5.11
N ASN A 16 28.07 -20.83 5.23
CA ASN A 16 26.91 -21.71 5.06
C ASN A 16 26.27 -21.72 3.66
N TRP A 17 27.04 -21.36 2.63
CA TRP A 17 26.55 -21.42 1.24
C TRP A 17 26.08 -22.83 0.84
N ALA A 18 26.82 -23.88 1.23
CA ALA A 18 26.47 -25.25 0.87
C ALA A 18 25.06 -25.66 1.33
N LYS A 19 24.65 -25.22 2.54
CA LYS A 19 23.31 -25.47 3.07
C LYS A 19 22.23 -24.68 2.31
N PHE A 20 22.55 -23.44 1.93
CA PHE A 20 21.65 -22.63 1.11
C PHE A 20 21.43 -23.25 -0.27
N ASP A 21 22.49 -23.78 -0.88
CA ASP A 21 22.44 -24.44 -2.19
C ASP A 21 21.67 -25.76 -2.12
N GLU A 22 21.74 -26.48 -1.00
CA GLU A 22 20.93 -27.68 -0.76
C GLU A 22 19.43 -27.36 -0.59
N GLU A 23 19.06 -26.32 0.17
CA GLU A 23 17.66 -25.98 0.44
C GLU A 23 16.99 -25.17 -0.71
N TYR A 24 17.75 -24.30 -1.39
CA TYR A 24 17.24 -23.34 -2.37
C TYR A 24 17.88 -23.47 -3.76
N GLY A 25 18.68 -24.50 -3.99
CA GLY A 25 19.29 -24.78 -5.29
C GLY A 25 18.25 -25.19 -6.34
N ASN A 26 18.59 -24.92 -7.60
CA ASN A 26 17.72 -25.22 -8.75
C ASN A 26 17.81 -26.68 -9.24
N GLU A 27 18.68 -27.50 -8.66
CA GLU A 27 18.99 -28.83 -9.21
C GLU A 27 17.81 -29.81 -9.11
N ASP A 28 17.04 -29.74 -8.01
CA ASP A 28 15.88 -30.59 -7.71
C ASP A 28 14.52 -29.93 -8.00
N GLY A 29 14.54 -28.75 -8.63
CA GLY A 29 13.34 -27.96 -8.88
C GLY A 29 12.41 -28.53 -9.96
N ASN A 30 11.15 -28.08 -9.94
CA ASN A 30 10.17 -28.42 -10.97
C ASN A 30 10.67 -27.97 -12.36
N LYS A 31 10.76 -28.92 -13.29
CA LYS A 31 11.11 -28.64 -14.70
C LYS A 31 9.86 -28.76 -15.55
N ILE A 32 9.45 -27.65 -16.15
CA ILE A 32 8.32 -27.63 -17.08
C ILE A 32 8.76 -28.27 -18.39
N ASN A 33 7.97 -29.22 -18.88
CA ASN A 33 8.23 -29.88 -20.16
C ASN A 33 8.15 -28.85 -21.30
N GLU A 34 9.22 -28.72 -22.08
CA GLU A 34 9.36 -27.75 -23.19
C GLU A 34 8.25 -27.88 -24.25
N LYS A 35 7.62 -29.06 -24.36
CA LYS A 35 6.50 -29.30 -25.29
C LYS A 35 5.19 -28.64 -24.86
N ARG A 36 5.05 -28.25 -23.59
CA ARG A 36 3.85 -27.56 -23.09
C ARG A 36 3.99 -26.08 -23.42
N GLN A 37 3.09 -25.56 -24.27
CA GLN A 37 2.98 -24.11 -24.46
C GLN A 37 2.41 -23.50 -23.18
N VAL A 38 3.28 -22.85 -22.42
CA VAL A 38 2.93 -22.07 -21.23
C VAL A 38 3.55 -20.69 -21.38
N SER A 39 2.89 -19.68 -20.79
CA SER A 39 3.40 -18.31 -20.75
C SER A 39 4.80 -18.28 -20.14
N ASP A 40 5.62 -17.33 -20.57
CA ASP A 40 6.98 -17.20 -20.06
C ASP A 40 7.00 -16.83 -18.57
N ASP A 41 6.04 -16.02 -18.10
CA ASP A 41 5.85 -15.72 -16.66
C ASP A 41 5.59 -17.00 -15.85
N PHE A 42 4.79 -17.92 -16.39
CA PHE A 42 4.50 -19.20 -15.71
C PHE A 42 5.75 -20.06 -15.65
N LYS A 43 6.58 -20.05 -16.69
CA LYS A 43 7.85 -20.78 -16.69
C LYS A 43 8.80 -20.21 -15.65
N GLU A 44 8.91 -18.89 -15.55
CA GLU A 44 9.78 -18.24 -14.55
C GLU A 44 9.35 -18.61 -13.12
N LEU A 45 8.04 -18.54 -12.83
CA LEU A 45 7.50 -18.76 -11.48
C LEU A 45 7.47 -20.22 -11.03
N MET A 46 7.23 -21.15 -11.96
CA MET A 46 7.03 -22.56 -11.64
C MET A 46 8.25 -23.43 -11.97
N SER A 47 9.33 -22.81 -12.44
CA SER A 47 10.64 -23.46 -12.56
C SER A 47 11.42 -23.35 -11.26
N GLY A 48 12.10 -24.41 -10.85
CA GLY A 48 12.93 -24.39 -9.65
C GLY A 48 12.16 -24.80 -8.38
N ASN A 49 12.58 -24.23 -7.25
CA ASN A 49 11.94 -24.46 -5.96
C ASN A 49 10.64 -23.63 -5.84
N VAL A 50 9.51 -24.31 -5.59
CA VAL A 50 8.16 -23.70 -5.44
C VAL A 50 7.71 -23.75 -3.97
N ASP A 51 8.61 -24.03 -3.03
CA ASP A 51 8.30 -24.00 -1.61
C ASP A 51 8.09 -22.56 -1.12
N ASP A 52 6.86 -22.28 -0.71
CA ASP A 52 6.45 -21.00 -0.17
C ASP A 52 6.89 -20.79 1.29
N CYS A 53 7.52 -21.77 1.94
CA CYS A 53 7.97 -21.70 3.33
C CYS A 53 9.46 -21.34 3.48
N PHE A 54 9.92 -20.28 2.82
CA PHE A 54 11.30 -19.83 2.99
C PHE A 54 11.47 -18.90 4.18
N ARG A 55 12.55 -19.10 4.94
CA ARG A 55 12.95 -18.26 6.08
C ARG A 55 14.46 -18.28 6.23
N LEU A 56 15.06 -17.11 6.22
CA LEU A 56 16.51 -16.96 6.21
C LEU A 56 16.90 -15.70 6.97
N GLY A 57 17.61 -15.88 8.08
CA GLY A 57 18.30 -14.80 8.78
C GLY A 57 19.69 -14.60 8.17
N ILE A 58 20.03 -13.35 7.85
CA ILE A 58 21.32 -12.97 7.31
C ILE A 58 21.99 -11.99 8.27
N GLY A 59 23.20 -12.34 8.70
CA GLY A 59 24.07 -11.46 9.49
C GLY A 59 25.16 -10.84 8.61
N LEU A 60 25.35 -9.53 8.72
CA LEU A 60 26.36 -8.77 7.99
C LEU A 60 27.63 -8.61 8.85
N ALA A 61 28.72 -9.26 8.44
CA ALA A 61 30.05 -8.97 8.96
C ALA A 61 30.85 -8.14 7.95
N LYS A 62 31.88 -7.40 8.43
CA LYS A 62 32.66 -6.43 7.64
C LYS A 62 33.11 -6.90 6.24
N LYS A 63 33.39 -8.20 6.07
CA LYS A 63 33.82 -8.82 4.80
C LYS A 63 33.12 -10.16 4.51
N CYS A 64 32.10 -10.52 5.29
CA CYS A 64 31.48 -11.84 5.22
C CYS A 64 29.98 -11.72 5.42
N LEU A 65 29.23 -12.48 4.62
CA LEU A 65 27.79 -12.64 4.79
C LEU A 65 27.54 -14.01 5.42
N LYS A 66 26.93 -14.01 6.61
CA LYS A 66 26.58 -15.22 7.35
C LYS A 66 25.13 -15.58 7.04
N LEU A 67 24.94 -16.70 6.34
CA LEU A 67 23.61 -17.26 6.08
C LEU A 67 23.18 -18.12 7.28
N TYR A 68 21.88 -18.14 7.56
CA TYR A 68 21.24 -18.89 8.66
C TYR A 68 21.66 -18.43 10.06
N THR A 69 21.77 -17.11 10.27
CA THR A 69 21.87 -16.57 11.63
C THR A 69 20.51 -16.64 12.32
N ASN A 70 20.52 -16.75 13.66
CA ASN A 70 19.30 -16.66 14.45
C ASN A 70 18.59 -15.31 14.19
N PHE A 71 17.26 -15.29 14.22
CA PHE A 71 16.48 -14.08 13.90
C PHE A 71 16.72 -12.92 14.87
N ASP A 72 17.06 -13.21 16.13
CA ASP A 72 17.37 -12.17 17.12
C ASP A 72 18.71 -11.47 16.84
N GLU A 73 19.62 -12.14 16.12
CA GLU A 73 20.98 -11.64 15.81
C GLU A 73 21.13 -11.26 14.33
N SER A 74 20.13 -11.51 13.49
CA SER A 74 20.18 -11.22 12.06
C SER A 74 19.95 -9.74 11.79
N ASP A 75 20.72 -9.19 10.85
CA ASP A 75 20.53 -7.81 10.38
C ASP A 75 19.45 -7.74 9.29
N ILE A 76 19.33 -8.79 8.48
CA ILE A 76 18.36 -8.88 7.39
C ILE A 76 17.57 -10.18 7.55
N LEU A 77 16.24 -10.07 7.47
CA LEU A 77 15.31 -11.19 7.45
C LEU A 77 14.75 -11.34 6.03
N LEU A 78 14.99 -12.50 5.42
CA LEU A 78 14.41 -12.89 4.15
C LEU A 78 13.43 -14.04 4.41
N CYS A 79 12.14 -13.75 4.41
CA CYS A 79 11.12 -14.71 4.78
C CYS A 79 9.88 -14.52 3.93
N SER A 80 9.15 -15.61 3.68
CA SER A 80 7.80 -15.53 3.14
C SER A 80 6.80 -15.11 4.24
N PRO A 81 5.65 -14.51 3.88
CA PRO A 81 4.60 -14.21 4.85
C PRO A 81 4.10 -15.46 5.59
N LEU A 82 4.07 -16.61 4.90
CA LEU A 82 3.72 -17.89 5.50
C LEU A 82 4.78 -18.35 6.51
N GLY A 83 6.06 -18.26 6.16
CA GLY A 83 7.17 -18.62 7.04
C GLY A 83 7.18 -17.79 8.32
N ILE A 84 6.92 -16.48 8.23
CA ILE A 84 6.77 -15.61 9.40
C ILE A 84 5.55 -15.99 10.23
N LYS A 85 4.40 -16.26 9.59
CA LYS A 85 3.19 -16.71 10.28
C LYS A 85 3.43 -18.00 11.07
N MET A 86 4.16 -18.96 10.51
CA MET A 86 4.52 -20.20 11.19
C MET A 86 5.38 -19.99 12.44
N ILE A 87 6.26 -18.98 12.44
CA ILE A 87 7.12 -18.63 13.59
C ILE A 87 6.32 -17.93 14.69
N ILE A 88 5.42 -17.01 14.30
CA ILE A 88 4.55 -16.29 15.24
C ILE A 88 3.51 -17.23 15.86
N GLY A 89 3.18 -18.32 15.18
CA GLY A 89 2.14 -19.26 15.58
C GLY A 89 0.74 -18.75 15.22
N GLU A 90 -0.18 -19.67 14.95
CA GLU A 90 -1.59 -19.35 14.78
C GLU A 90 -2.23 -19.07 16.13
N ASN A 91 -2.10 -17.82 16.59
CA ASN A 91 -2.97 -17.32 17.65
C ASN A 91 -4.27 -16.83 17.02
N GLU A 92 -5.19 -17.74 16.71
CA GLU A 92 -6.66 -17.53 16.69
C GLU A 92 -7.37 -18.86 16.34
N GLY A 93 -7.40 -19.81 17.29
CA GLY A 93 -8.19 -21.03 17.17
C GLY A 93 -7.78 -22.14 18.13
N GLU A 94 -8.50 -22.29 19.25
CA GLU A 94 -8.50 -23.44 20.17
C GLU A 94 -7.13 -23.93 20.68
N SER A 95 -6.58 -23.21 21.65
CA SER A 95 -5.68 -23.84 22.62
C SER A 95 -6.48 -24.86 23.44
N LYS A 96 -6.41 -26.14 23.06
CA LYS A 96 -6.71 -27.24 23.98
C LYS A 96 -5.69 -27.19 25.11
N GLU A 97 -6.17 -26.83 26.30
CA GLU A 97 -5.45 -26.95 27.57
C GLU A 97 -4.94 -28.39 27.72
N GLY A 98 -3.62 -28.58 27.91
CA GLY A 98 -3.13 -29.92 28.20
C GLY A 98 -1.64 -30.19 28.11
N ASP A 99 -0.79 -29.35 27.51
CA ASP A 99 0.65 -29.64 27.43
C ASP A 99 1.52 -28.45 27.83
N SER A 100 2.14 -28.57 28.99
CA SER A 100 3.03 -27.59 29.64
C SER A 100 4.42 -27.44 28.99
N ASN A 101 4.65 -28.06 27.83
CA ASN A 101 5.93 -28.08 27.10
C ASN A 101 5.93 -27.31 25.76
N LYS A 102 5.05 -26.32 25.57
CA LYS A 102 5.06 -25.41 24.41
C LYS A 102 5.22 -23.94 24.83
N LYS A 103 6.34 -23.60 25.49
CA LYS A 103 6.57 -22.24 26.02
C LYS A 103 7.34 -21.27 25.11
N ASP A 104 7.76 -21.68 23.91
CA ASP A 104 8.46 -20.79 22.96
C ASP A 104 7.72 -20.66 21.60
N VAL A 105 6.43 -20.98 21.56
CA VAL A 105 5.61 -20.77 20.36
C VAL A 105 5.01 -19.37 20.41
N GLY A 106 5.65 -18.42 19.72
CA GLY A 106 5.05 -17.12 19.40
C GLY A 106 5.78 -15.87 19.92
N SER A 107 7.09 -15.88 20.09
CA SER A 107 7.83 -14.64 20.37
C SER A 107 7.98 -13.82 19.09
N SER A 108 7.05 -12.89 18.84
CA SER A 108 7.20 -11.84 17.81
C SER A 108 8.26 -10.78 18.14
N ASP A 109 9.10 -11.05 19.14
CA ASP A 109 10.05 -10.08 19.72
C ASP A 109 11.10 -9.63 18.68
N PHE A 110 11.53 -10.53 17.79
CA PHE A 110 12.49 -10.23 16.71
C PHE A 110 11.96 -9.24 15.65
N LEU A 111 10.64 -9.01 15.59
CA LEU A 111 10.02 -8.09 14.64
C LEU A 111 9.86 -6.65 15.19
N ALA A 112 10.28 -6.41 16.44
CA ALA A 112 10.07 -5.13 17.11
C ALA A 112 10.91 -4.00 16.48
N SER A 113 12.13 -4.31 16.04
CA SER A 113 13.15 -3.33 15.60
C SER A 113 13.14 -3.02 14.10
N ILE A 114 12.20 -3.58 13.32
CA ILE A 114 12.22 -3.46 11.86
C ILE A 114 11.91 -2.02 11.43
N GLU A 115 12.84 -1.43 10.67
CA GLU A 115 12.75 -0.06 10.15
C GLU A 115 12.29 -0.01 8.69
N ILE A 116 12.71 -0.99 7.90
CA ILE A 116 12.40 -1.07 6.46
C ILE A 116 11.76 -2.43 6.19
N VAL A 117 10.60 -2.42 5.55
CA VAL A 117 9.93 -3.62 5.04
C VAL A 117 9.91 -3.53 3.53
N ILE A 118 10.43 -4.56 2.87
CA ILE A 118 10.36 -4.69 1.42
C ILE A 118 9.42 -5.84 1.09
N ILE A 119 8.37 -5.53 0.33
CA ILE A 119 7.41 -6.50 -0.21
C ILE A 119 7.76 -6.65 -1.68
N GLU A 120 8.32 -7.80 -2.03
CA GLU A 120 8.70 -8.16 -3.40
C GLU A 120 7.56 -8.94 -4.06
N ARG A 121 7.29 -8.69 -5.34
CA ARG A 121 6.21 -9.30 -6.15
C ARG A 121 4.86 -9.43 -5.41
N ALA A 122 4.29 -8.31 -4.99
CA ALA A 122 3.01 -8.28 -4.28
C ALA A 122 1.84 -8.85 -5.08
N ASP A 123 1.92 -8.84 -6.41
CA ASP A 123 1.02 -9.48 -7.36
C ASP A 123 0.97 -11.01 -7.23
N ILE A 124 2.04 -11.65 -6.78
CA ILE A 124 2.05 -13.10 -6.51
C ILE A 124 1.52 -13.37 -5.11
N LEU A 125 1.92 -12.56 -4.13
CA LEU A 125 1.47 -12.69 -2.75
C LEU A 125 -0.07 -12.58 -2.61
N ILE A 126 -0.71 -11.74 -3.43
CA ILE A 126 -2.17 -11.66 -3.49
C ILE A 126 -2.81 -12.92 -4.07
N MET A 127 -2.17 -13.58 -5.05
CA MET A 127 -2.67 -14.85 -5.63
C MET A 127 -2.53 -16.02 -4.66
N GLN A 128 -1.55 -15.97 -3.75
CA GLN A 128 -1.34 -16.98 -2.72
C GLN A 128 -2.29 -16.76 -1.53
N ASN A 129 -1.98 -15.79 -0.67
CA ASN A 129 -2.78 -15.43 0.47
C ASN A 129 -2.35 -14.06 1.04
N TRP A 130 -3.11 -13.02 0.71
CA TRP A 130 -2.85 -11.67 1.20
C TRP A 130 -3.04 -11.51 2.71
N GLU A 131 -3.85 -12.36 3.34
CA GLU A 131 -4.09 -12.29 4.78
C GLU A 131 -2.84 -12.59 5.61
N HIS A 132 -1.96 -13.48 5.12
CA HIS A 132 -0.69 -13.76 5.79
C HIS A 132 0.20 -12.52 5.88
N LEU A 133 0.21 -11.70 4.82
CA LEU A 133 0.94 -10.44 4.80
C LEU A 133 0.33 -9.44 5.79
N ILE A 134 -0.99 -9.29 5.82
CA ILE A 134 -1.67 -8.39 6.76
C ILE A 134 -1.38 -8.79 8.21
N ASN A 135 -1.46 -10.08 8.53
CA ASN A 135 -1.19 -10.60 9.86
C ASN A 135 0.27 -10.38 10.26
N THR A 136 1.20 -10.58 9.32
CA THR A 136 2.63 -10.31 9.52
C THR A 136 2.87 -8.83 9.82
N ILE A 137 2.33 -7.91 9.00
CA ILE A 137 2.50 -6.47 9.19
C ILE A 137 1.86 -6.00 10.51
N SER A 138 0.73 -6.59 10.90
CA SER A 138 0.09 -6.33 12.20
C SER A 138 0.95 -6.76 13.39
N ALA A 139 1.78 -7.79 13.22
CA ALA A 139 2.72 -8.26 14.23
C ALA A 139 4.02 -7.44 14.33
N LEU A 140 4.39 -6.70 13.28
CA LEU A 140 5.57 -5.85 13.26
C LEU A 140 5.51 -4.71 14.29
N ASN A 141 6.66 -4.33 14.83
CA ASN A 141 6.84 -3.19 15.76
C ASN A 141 5.93 -3.24 17.01
N LYS A 142 5.53 -4.44 17.44
CA LYS A 142 4.95 -4.64 18.77
C LYS A 142 6.05 -4.53 19.82
N MET A 143 5.66 -4.13 21.02
CA MET A 143 6.59 -4.06 22.14
C MET A 143 7.06 -5.47 22.49
N PRO A 144 8.38 -5.73 22.54
CA PRO A 144 8.90 -7.05 22.85
C PRO A 144 8.65 -7.40 24.32
N SER A 145 8.34 -8.66 24.58
CA SER A 145 8.06 -9.15 25.93
C SER A 145 9.33 -9.52 26.71
N LYS A 146 10.33 -10.05 26.02
CA LYS A 146 11.65 -10.39 26.56
C LYS A 146 12.68 -9.46 25.91
N VAL A 147 13.53 -8.84 26.73
CA VAL A 147 14.65 -8.02 26.25
C VAL A 147 15.94 -8.76 26.58
N SER A 148 16.60 -9.32 25.56
CA SER A 148 17.88 -10.00 25.68
C SER A 148 19.09 -9.06 25.51
N THR A 149 18.86 -7.82 25.06
CA THR A 149 19.90 -6.87 24.68
C THR A 149 19.99 -5.68 25.63
N ASP A 150 21.14 -5.01 25.65
CA ASP A 150 21.35 -3.80 26.45
C ASP A 150 20.35 -2.69 26.06
N ILE A 151 19.47 -2.32 27.00
CA ILE A 151 18.41 -1.32 26.81
C ILE A 151 18.98 0.05 26.39
N THR A 152 20.22 0.37 26.77
CA THR A 152 20.89 1.62 26.40
C THR A 152 21.17 1.75 24.90
N ARG A 153 21.21 0.63 24.16
CA ARG A 153 21.40 0.62 22.70
C ARG A 153 20.09 0.74 21.94
N ILE A 154 18.95 0.49 22.60
CA ILE A 154 17.63 0.56 21.99
C ILE A 154 17.27 2.03 21.77
N ARG A 155 16.88 2.36 20.55
CA ARG A 155 16.39 3.70 20.23
C ARG A 155 15.08 3.93 21.00
N ARG A 156 14.99 5.03 21.76
CA ARG A 156 13.81 5.30 22.62
C ARG A 156 12.49 5.25 21.85
N TRP A 157 12.49 5.79 20.63
CA TRP A 157 11.32 5.81 19.76
C TRP A 157 10.91 4.42 19.24
N SER A 158 11.81 3.43 19.21
CA SER A 158 11.52 2.15 18.55
C SER A 158 10.70 1.20 19.44
N SER A 159 11.10 1.04 20.71
CA SER A 159 10.50 0.00 21.59
C SER A 159 9.94 0.53 22.90
N ILE A 160 10.24 1.79 23.29
CA ILE A 160 9.77 2.39 24.55
C ILE A 160 8.54 3.27 24.30
N ASP A 161 8.61 4.15 23.30
CA ASP A 161 7.52 5.09 22.99
C ASP A 161 6.48 4.52 22.01
N GLY A 162 6.72 3.33 21.44
CA GLY A 162 5.83 2.70 20.46
C GLY A 162 5.74 3.44 19.11
N LEU A 163 6.60 4.43 18.89
CA LEU A 163 6.58 5.29 17.70
C LEU A 163 7.17 4.63 16.45
N ALA A 164 7.81 3.46 16.58
CA ALA A 164 8.38 2.69 15.46
C ALA A 164 7.42 2.53 14.28
N LYS A 165 6.12 2.36 14.54
CA LYS A 165 5.09 2.20 13.51
C LYS A 165 5.00 3.39 12.56
N HIS A 166 5.33 4.60 13.02
CA HIS A 166 5.27 5.81 12.20
C HIS A 166 6.56 6.08 11.42
N TYR A 167 7.70 5.59 11.92
CA TYR A 167 9.00 5.79 11.28
C TYR A 167 9.35 4.67 10.29
N ARG A 168 8.66 3.53 10.36
CA ARG A 168 8.87 2.41 9.45
C ARG A 168 8.53 2.79 8.01
N GLN A 169 9.45 2.49 7.10
CA GLN A 169 9.24 2.61 5.66
C GLN A 169 8.81 1.25 5.08
N ILE A 170 7.73 1.24 4.31
CA ILE A 170 7.27 0.06 3.55
C ILE A 170 7.49 0.35 2.07
N ILE A 171 8.24 -0.51 1.39
CA ILE A 171 8.50 -0.47 -0.05
C ILE A 171 7.82 -1.69 -0.65
N CYS A 172 6.95 -1.48 -1.64
CA CYS A 172 6.19 -2.55 -2.26
C CYS A 172 6.39 -2.54 -3.78
N PHE A 173 6.84 -3.68 -4.31
CA PHE A 173 7.05 -3.92 -5.73
C PHE A 173 5.96 -4.85 -6.26
N SER A 174 5.35 -4.46 -7.38
CA SER A 174 4.30 -5.25 -8.04
C SER A 174 4.32 -4.95 -9.54
N GLN A 175 4.02 -5.95 -10.36
CA GLN A 175 3.81 -5.74 -11.81
C GLN A 175 2.43 -5.16 -12.12
N ILE A 176 1.43 -5.53 -11.30
CA ILE A 176 0.04 -5.10 -11.45
C ILE A 176 -0.33 -4.26 -10.24
N ASN A 177 -1.01 -3.14 -10.47
CA ASN A 177 -1.50 -2.31 -9.38
C ASN A 177 -2.91 -2.77 -8.97
N PHE A 178 -3.08 -3.19 -7.71
CA PHE A 178 -4.35 -3.71 -7.17
C PHE A 178 -4.83 -2.89 -5.97
N VAL A 179 -6.09 -3.05 -5.58
CA VAL A 179 -6.74 -2.17 -4.58
C VAL A 179 -6.15 -2.38 -3.19
N GLU A 180 -5.86 -3.62 -2.85
CA GLU A 180 -5.32 -4.06 -1.56
C GLU A 180 -3.91 -3.50 -1.33
N MET A 181 -3.10 -3.29 -2.38
CA MET A 181 -1.81 -2.62 -2.27
C MET A 181 -1.98 -1.16 -1.83
N HIS A 182 -2.99 -0.46 -2.35
CA HIS A 182 -3.26 0.92 -1.97
C HIS A 182 -3.77 1.03 -0.54
N SER A 183 -4.33 -0.04 0.05
CA SER A 183 -4.74 -0.03 1.47
C SER A 183 -3.58 0.33 2.42
N PHE A 184 -2.33 0.02 2.03
CA PHE A 184 -1.15 0.36 2.81
C PHE A 184 -0.72 1.83 2.71
N ILE A 185 -1.17 2.56 1.67
CA ILE A 185 -0.73 3.92 1.33
C ILE A 185 -1.89 4.94 1.52
N GLN A 186 -2.96 4.52 2.19
CA GLN A 186 -4.11 5.39 2.48
C GLN A 186 -3.84 6.27 3.70
N TYR A 187 -4.11 7.56 3.55
CA TYR A 187 -4.04 8.54 4.62
C TYR A 187 -5.45 8.88 5.09
N PHE A 188 -5.67 8.83 6.40
CA PHE A 188 -6.94 9.19 7.02
C PHE A 188 -6.76 10.45 7.87
N HIS A 189 -7.41 11.53 7.47
CA HIS A 189 -7.38 12.79 8.20
C HIS A 189 -8.68 12.97 8.98
N ARG A 190 -8.56 12.91 10.29
CA ARG A 190 -9.66 13.24 11.19
C ARG A 190 -9.76 14.75 11.35
N PHE A 191 -10.97 15.28 11.22
CA PHE A 191 -11.29 16.63 11.68
C PHE A 191 -12.23 16.55 12.88
N GLU A 192 -12.14 17.56 13.76
CA GLU A 192 -12.99 17.67 14.93
C GLU A 192 -14.22 18.52 14.63
N ALA A 193 -15.39 18.04 15.04
CA ALA A 193 -16.63 18.80 15.00
C ALA A 193 -17.36 18.62 16.33
N ILE A 194 -17.84 19.73 16.89
CA ILE A 194 -18.49 19.76 18.20
C ILE A 194 -19.93 19.23 18.10
N SER A 195 -20.62 19.57 17.00
CA SER A 195 -22.02 19.20 16.76
C SER A 195 -22.22 18.60 15.35
N PRO A 196 -23.15 17.64 15.17
CA PRO A 196 -23.52 17.12 13.85
C PRO A 196 -23.96 18.21 12.87
N THR A 197 -24.61 19.28 13.36
CA THR A 197 -25.10 20.37 12.51
C THR A 197 -23.96 21.24 11.97
N GLU A 198 -22.90 21.42 12.76
CA GLU A 198 -21.73 22.23 12.40
C GLU A 198 -20.68 21.45 11.60
N GLN A 199 -20.77 20.12 11.62
CA GLN A 199 -19.84 19.21 10.94
C GLN A 199 -19.57 19.60 9.47
N ALA A 200 -20.61 20.02 8.73
CA ALA A 200 -20.46 20.41 7.33
C ALA A 200 -19.63 21.71 7.15
N ASN A 201 -19.75 22.65 8.09
CA ASN A 201 -19.03 23.92 8.03
C ASN A 201 -17.56 23.73 8.46
N GLU A 202 -17.32 23.00 9.54
CA GLU A 202 -15.96 22.71 10.02
C GLU A 202 -15.18 21.87 9.02
N ARG A 203 -15.81 20.86 8.39
CA ARG A 203 -15.20 20.09 7.31
C ARG A 203 -14.77 20.98 6.15
N PHE A 204 -15.64 21.90 5.73
CA PHE A 204 -15.36 22.81 4.62
C PHE A 204 -14.18 23.73 4.96
N LYS A 205 -14.16 24.28 6.18
CA LYS A 205 -13.05 25.11 6.68
C LYS A 205 -11.74 24.33 6.69
N TYR A 206 -11.73 23.13 7.28
CA TYR A 206 -10.56 22.25 7.32
C TYR A 206 -10.04 21.90 5.93
N PHE A 207 -10.95 21.57 5.00
CA PHE A 207 -10.59 21.26 3.63
C PHE A 207 -9.91 22.46 2.93
N VAL A 208 -10.46 23.67 3.06
CA VAL A 208 -9.92 24.88 2.43
C VAL A 208 -8.56 25.29 3.00
N GLU A 209 -8.38 25.15 4.31
CA GLU A 209 -7.17 25.59 5.02
C GLU A 209 -6.04 24.56 4.91
N GLN A 210 -6.32 23.27 5.09
CA GLN A 210 -5.29 22.25 5.29
C GLN A 210 -5.09 21.32 4.09
N ILE A 211 -6.14 21.05 3.32
CA ILE A 211 -6.12 20.00 2.29
C ILE A 211 -5.95 20.59 0.89
N LEU A 212 -6.74 21.61 0.55
CA LEU A 212 -6.72 22.23 -0.78
C LEU A 212 -5.33 22.74 -1.20
N PRO A 213 -4.53 23.38 -0.32
CA PRO A 213 -3.17 23.80 -0.69
C PRO A 213 -2.23 22.63 -1.01
N LYS A 214 -2.51 21.43 -0.49
CA LYS A 214 -1.71 20.21 -0.72
C LYS A 214 -2.10 19.47 -2.00
N CYS A 215 -3.23 19.80 -2.61
CA CYS A 215 -3.68 19.15 -3.84
C CYS A 215 -2.76 19.53 -5.01
N GLU A 216 -2.25 18.52 -5.72
CA GLU A 216 -1.46 18.68 -6.95
C GLU A 216 -2.33 18.52 -8.22
N THR A 217 -1.72 18.64 -9.40
CA THR A 217 -2.38 18.37 -10.68
C THR A 217 -2.73 16.89 -10.82
N GLY A 218 -3.96 16.60 -11.26
CA GLY A 218 -4.49 15.23 -11.35
C GLY A 218 -5.16 14.76 -10.06
N THR A 219 -5.58 15.67 -9.18
CA THR A 219 -6.33 15.30 -7.97
C THR A 219 -7.82 15.14 -8.28
N LEU A 220 -8.36 13.95 -8.01
CA LEU A 220 -9.80 13.66 -8.05
C LEU A 220 -10.38 13.84 -6.65
N ILE A 221 -11.35 14.74 -6.51
CA ILE A 221 -12.05 15.01 -5.25
C ILE A 221 -13.44 14.41 -5.33
N PHE A 222 -13.66 13.37 -4.53
CA PHE A 222 -14.92 12.70 -4.38
C PHE A 222 -15.78 13.35 -3.29
N ILE A 223 -17.02 13.72 -3.63
CA ILE A 223 -17.94 14.44 -2.76
C ILE A 223 -19.33 13.76 -2.76
N PRO A 224 -19.69 13.07 -1.66
CA PRO A 224 -21.02 12.52 -1.41
C PRO A 224 -22.15 13.55 -1.49
N SER A 225 -22.04 14.61 -0.69
CA SER A 225 -23.08 15.60 -0.53
C SER A 225 -23.13 16.61 -1.69
N TYR A 226 -24.27 16.70 -2.38
CA TYR A 226 -24.47 17.72 -3.43
C TYR A 226 -24.35 19.15 -2.88
N PHE A 227 -24.76 19.39 -1.64
CA PHE A 227 -24.65 20.70 -1.01
C PHE A 227 -23.18 21.10 -0.83
N ASP A 228 -22.33 20.17 -0.37
CA ASP A 228 -20.90 20.41 -0.21
C ASP A 228 -20.23 20.59 -1.57
N PHE A 229 -20.65 19.84 -2.59
CA PHE A 229 -20.18 20.04 -3.96
C PHE A 229 -20.45 21.47 -4.46
N VAL A 230 -21.66 21.99 -4.27
CA VAL A 230 -22.00 23.36 -4.69
C VAL A 230 -21.15 24.39 -3.93
N ARG A 231 -20.94 24.18 -2.63
CA ARG A 231 -20.08 25.05 -1.79
C ARG A 231 -18.64 25.07 -2.29
N ILE A 232 -18.03 23.90 -2.48
CA ILE A 232 -16.66 23.75 -2.98
C ILE A 232 -16.53 24.35 -4.38
N ARG A 233 -17.45 24.04 -5.29
CA ARG A 233 -17.47 24.60 -6.64
C ARG A 233 -17.53 26.12 -6.62
N ASN A 234 -18.44 26.71 -5.83
CA ASN A 234 -18.59 28.16 -5.76
C ASN A 234 -17.35 28.82 -5.14
N PHE A 235 -16.72 28.16 -4.17
CA PHE A 235 -15.46 28.62 -3.59
C PHE A 235 -14.31 28.61 -4.62
N LEU A 236 -14.14 27.50 -5.35
CA LEU A 236 -13.11 27.39 -6.39
C LEU A 236 -13.33 28.38 -7.54
N LYS A 237 -14.59 28.65 -7.92
CA LYS A 237 -14.94 29.71 -8.89
C LYS A 237 -14.57 31.11 -8.41
N LYS A 238 -14.66 31.39 -7.11
CA LYS A 238 -14.28 32.71 -6.56
C LYS A 238 -12.77 32.89 -6.48
N ARG A 239 -12.02 31.81 -6.21
CA ARG A 239 -10.58 31.87 -5.95
C ARG A 239 -9.73 32.03 -7.21
N ASN A 240 -10.30 31.85 -8.42
CA ASN A 240 -9.73 31.99 -9.79
C ASN A 240 -8.36 31.34 -10.10
N ASN A 241 -7.62 30.86 -9.10
CA ASN A 241 -6.24 30.39 -9.22
C ASN A 241 -6.16 28.87 -9.48
N GLU A 242 -7.28 28.14 -9.36
CA GLU A 242 -7.29 26.70 -9.53
C GLU A 242 -8.16 26.29 -10.73
N THR A 243 -7.53 25.60 -11.68
CA THR A 243 -8.23 25.03 -12.83
C THR A 243 -8.91 23.74 -12.40
N PHE A 244 -10.25 23.71 -12.47
CA PHE A 244 -11.01 22.51 -12.09
C PHE A 244 -12.04 22.13 -13.15
N VAL A 245 -12.41 20.85 -13.13
CA VAL A 245 -13.47 20.25 -13.93
C VAL A 245 -14.53 19.69 -12.99
N GLN A 246 -15.79 19.74 -13.41
CA GLN A 246 -16.91 19.20 -12.65
C GLN A 246 -17.57 18.05 -13.41
N LEU A 247 -17.75 16.93 -12.74
CA LEU A 247 -18.58 15.81 -13.18
C LEU A 247 -19.76 15.71 -12.24
N HIS A 248 -20.95 16.00 -12.78
CA HIS A 248 -22.21 15.97 -12.04
C HIS A 248 -23.31 15.40 -12.94
N GLU A 249 -24.36 14.84 -12.33
CA GLU A 249 -25.47 14.16 -13.00
C GLU A 249 -26.10 14.95 -14.16
N TYR A 250 -26.31 16.25 -13.98
CA TYR A 250 -26.96 17.11 -14.98
C TYR A 250 -26.05 17.52 -16.16
N ALA A 251 -24.83 16.99 -16.25
CA ALA A 251 -23.91 17.34 -17.34
C ALA A 251 -24.22 16.48 -18.56
N GLU A 252 -24.30 17.12 -19.74
CA GLU A 252 -24.42 16.40 -21.00
C GLU A 252 -23.19 15.52 -21.26
N GLN A 253 -23.39 14.38 -21.93
CA GLN A 253 -22.33 13.40 -22.23
C GLN A 253 -21.13 14.03 -22.95
N GLY A 254 -21.36 14.98 -23.88
CA GLY A 254 -20.28 15.69 -24.56
C GLY A 254 -19.42 16.54 -23.61
N LYS A 255 -20.04 17.17 -22.60
CA LYS A 255 -19.31 17.92 -21.56
C LYS A 255 -18.52 16.98 -20.65
N ILE A 256 -19.07 15.82 -20.30
CA ILE A 256 -18.39 14.78 -19.53
C ILE A 256 -17.16 14.23 -20.28
N ALA A 257 -17.31 13.92 -21.57
CA ALA A 257 -16.19 13.43 -22.39
C ALA A 257 -15.08 14.48 -22.50
N LYS A 258 -15.44 15.75 -22.75
CA LYS A 258 -14.48 16.86 -22.79
C LYS A 258 -13.80 17.08 -21.45
N ALA A 259 -14.56 17.05 -20.36
CA ALA A 259 -14.07 17.13 -18.98
C ALA A 259 -13.00 16.05 -18.68
N ARG A 260 -13.29 14.79 -19.03
CA ARG A 260 -12.34 13.67 -18.88
C ARG A 260 -11.08 13.87 -19.70
N LEU A 261 -11.21 14.32 -20.95
CA LEU A 261 -10.06 14.58 -21.81
C LEU A 261 -9.16 15.68 -21.26
N LEU A 262 -9.74 16.79 -20.80
CA LEU A 262 -8.99 17.92 -20.20
C LEU A 262 -8.23 17.50 -18.94
N PHE A 263 -8.85 16.66 -18.11
CA PHE A 263 -8.21 16.10 -16.92
C PHE A 263 -7.10 15.12 -17.27
N PHE A 264 -7.34 14.22 -18.24
CA PHE A 264 -6.34 13.25 -18.70
C PHE A 264 -5.10 13.94 -19.30
N LYS A 265 -5.29 15.05 -20.02
CA LYS A 265 -4.18 15.87 -20.54
C LYS A 265 -3.44 16.68 -19.47
N GLY A 266 -3.96 16.77 -18.25
CA GLY A 266 -3.38 17.59 -17.18
C GLY A 266 -3.61 19.10 -17.33
N GLU A 267 -4.45 19.55 -18.26
CA GLU A 267 -4.79 20.97 -18.44
C GLU A 267 -5.58 21.54 -17.24
N ARG A 268 -6.23 20.64 -16.49
CA ARG A 268 -7.03 20.97 -15.31
C ARG A 268 -6.46 20.27 -14.09
N LYS A 269 -6.14 21.06 -13.06
CA LYS A 269 -5.51 20.60 -11.82
C LYS A 269 -6.43 19.63 -11.05
N LEU A 270 -7.70 19.99 -10.91
CA LEU A 270 -8.66 19.28 -10.06
C LEU A 270 -9.84 18.73 -10.86
N MET A 271 -10.36 17.57 -10.45
CA MET A 271 -11.65 17.06 -10.90
C MET A 271 -12.56 16.90 -9.69
N LEU A 272 -13.72 17.56 -9.70
CA LEU A 272 -14.78 17.37 -8.72
C LEU A 272 -15.73 16.30 -9.21
N PHE A 273 -15.98 15.31 -8.36
CA PHE A 273 -16.82 14.16 -8.66
C PHE A 273 -17.90 14.02 -7.60
N THR A 274 -19.16 13.85 -7.99
CA THR A 274 -20.30 13.71 -7.06
C THR A 274 -20.86 12.30 -6.99
N GLU A 275 -21.34 11.90 -5.82
CA GLU A 275 -22.00 10.59 -5.62
C GLU A 275 -23.29 10.44 -6.43
N ARG A 276 -24.05 11.51 -6.70
CA ARG A 276 -25.23 11.39 -7.60
C ARG A 276 -24.85 11.09 -9.05
N PHE A 277 -23.67 11.52 -9.50
CA PHE A 277 -23.14 11.07 -10.78
C PHE A 277 -22.76 9.58 -10.75
N GLU A 278 -22.56 8.98 -9.57
CA GLU A 278 -22.38 7.53 -9.42
C GLU A 278 -23.60 6.74 -9.82
N ARG A 279 -24.83 7.26 -9.74
CA ARG A 279 -25.97 6.54 -10.35
C ARG A 279 -25.74 6.34 -11.84
N LEU A 280 -25.25 7.36 -12.54
CA LEU A 280 -24.86 7.23 -13.94
C LEU A 280 -23.63 6.32 -14.11
N HIS A 281 -22.66 6.39 -13.20
CA HIS A 281 -21.46 5.55 -13.20
C HIS A 281 -21.78 4.07 -12.94
N PHE A 282 -22.78 3.76 -12.12
CA PHE A 282 -23.32 2.42 -11.88
C PHE A 282 -23.93 1.84 -13.16
N PHE A 283 -24.61 2.67 -13.96
CA PHE A 283 -25.16 2.24 -15.25
C PHE A 283 -24.14 2.20 -16.40
N PHE A 284 -23.13 3.08 -16.41
CA PHE A 284 -22.22 3.25 -17.55
C PHE A 284 -20.74 2.90 -17.29
N ARG A 285 -20.37 2.55 -16.05
CA ARG A 285 -19.01 2.20 -15.59
C ARG A 285 -17.91 3.08 -16.20
N TYR A 286 -18.02 4.41 -16.08
CA TYR A 286 -17.03 5.27 -16.74
C TYR A 286 -15.69 5.19 -16.01
N GLN A 287 -14.69 4.58 -16.63
CA GLN A 287 -13.33 4.59 -16.09
C GLN A 287 -12.67 5.97 -16.26
N ILE A 288 -12.40 6.66 -15.16
CA ILE A 288 -11.63 7.91 -15.19
C ILE A 288 -10.15 7.59 -15.26
N LYS A 289 -9.48 8.16 -16.27
CA LYS A 289 -8.04 8.06 -16.50
C LYS A 289 -7.42 9.43 -16.18
N GLY A 290 -6.20 9.45 -15.63
CA GLY A 290 -5.43 10.65 -15.26
C GLY A 290 -5.37 10.97 -13.76
N ILE A 291 -5.97 10.16 -12.88
CA ILE A 291 -5.94 10.34 -11.43
C ILE A 291 -4.52 10.09 -10.89
N ARG A 292 -3.92 11.12 -10.27
CA ARG A 292 -2.64 11.05 -9.56
C ARG A 292 -2.81 11.13 -8.05
N SER A 293 -3.88 11.73 -7.56
CA SER A 293 -4.23 11.71 -6.14
C SER A 293 -5.73 11.60 -6.02
N LEU A 294 -6.18 10.77 -5.09
CA LEU A 294 -7.58 10.54 -4.80
C LEU A 294 -7.90 11.14 -3.43
N LEU A 295 -8.89 12.02 -3.39
CA LEU A 295 -9.33 12.66 -2.15
C LEU A 295 -10.82 12.38 -1.93
N PHE A 296 -11.13 11.62 -0.89
CA PHE A 296 -12.48 11.45 -0.40
C PHE A 296 -12.78 12.59 0.59
N TYR A 297 -13.62 13.54 0.18
CA TYR A 297 -14.08 14.63 1.06
C TYR A 297 -14.95 14.10 2.21
N GLN A 298 -15.66 13.00 1.97
CA GLN A 298 -16.39 12.21 2.96
C GLN A 298 -16.33 10.74 2.54
N PRO A 299 -16.51 9.80 3.48
CA PRO A 299 -16.69 8.39 3.12
C PRO A 299 -17.91 8.23 2.19
N PRO A 300 -17.79 7.43 1.11
CA PRO A 300 -18.91 7.05 0.25
C PRO A 300 -20.09 6.49 1.06
N ILE A 301 -21.31 6.71 0.60
CA ILE A 301 -22.51 6.13 1.23
C ILE A 301 -22.60 4.63 0.91
N ASN A 302 -22.33 4.26 -0.33
CA ASN A 302 -22.25 2.85 -0.73
C ASN A 302 -20.79 2.37 -0.64
N PRO A 303 -20.54 1.24 0.03
CA PRO A 303 -19.18 0.75 0.27
C PRO A 303 -18.48 0.26 -1.01
N GLU A 304 -19.23 -0.27 -1.99
CA GLU A 304 -18.68 -0.79 -3.25
C GLU A 304 -17.92 0.25 -4.08
N PHE A 305 -18.23 1.54 -3.91
CA PHE A 305 -17.54 2.60 -4.66
C PHE A 305 -16.13 2.86 -4.16
N TYR A 306 -15.86 2.63 -2.88
CA TYR A 306 -14.53 2.84 -2.32
C TYR A 306 -13.45 2.04 -3.05
N PRO A 307 -13.56 0.70 -3.21
CA PRO A 307 -12.59 -0.08 -3.98
C PRO A 307 -12.59 0.28 -5.48
N GLU A 308 -13.74 0.66 -6.06
CA GLU A 308 -13.81 1.05 -7.48
C GLU A 308 -12.97 2.31 -7.76
N PHE A 309 -13.08 3.37 -6.94
CA PHE A 309 -12.26 4.58 -7.12
C PHE A 309 -10.77 4.32 -6.91
N LEU A 310 -10.44 3.48 -5.92
CA LEU A 310 -9.06 3.06 -5.71
C LEU A 310 -8.53 2.34 -6.96
N GLN A 311 -9.32 1.43 -7.54
CA GLN A 311 -8.96 0.72 -8.78
C GLN A 311 -8.82 1.67 -9.98
N MET A 312 -9.74 2.63 -10.14
CA MET A 312 -9.65 3.63 -11.22
C MET A 312 -8.36 4.44 -11.09
N SER A 313 -7.99 4.80 -9.86
CA SER A 313 -6.75 5.51 -9.59
C SER A 313 -5.51 4.66 -9.87
N ALA A 314 -5.60 3.34 -9.65
CA ALA A 314 -4.54 2.38 -9.94
C ALA A 314 -4.26 2.17 -11.43
N THR A 315 -5.26 2.38 -12.30
CA THR A 315 -5.28 1.97 -13.71
C THR A 315 -4.31 2.78 -14.62
N LEU A 316 -3.54 3.72 -14.06
CA LEU A 316 -2.86 4.79 -14.78
C LEU A 316 -1.33 4.71 -14.87
N GLN A 317 -0.80 3.54 -15.20
CA GLN A 317 0.64 3.43 -15.52
C GLN A 317 0.95 2.79 -16.88
N LYS A 318 -0.04 2.26 -17.60
CA LYS A 318 0.22 1.50 -18.84
C LYS A 318 0.65 2.33 -20.06
N LYS A 319 0.31 3.63 -20.15
CA LYS A 319 0.59 4.42 -21.38
C LYS A 319 1.97 5.06 -21.45
N ASP A 320 2.72 5.12 -20.35
CA ASP A 320 4.11 5.58 -20.40
C ASP A 320 5.06 4.49 -20.98
N PHE A 321 4.61 3.23 -21.04
CA PHE A 321 5.34 2.13 -21.69
C PHE A 321 5.08 2.05 -23.20
N ASP A 322 3.81 2.09 -23.64
CA ASP A 322 3.47 1.89 -25.07
C ASP A 322 3.89 3.07 -25.97
N ASN A 323 3.94 4.30 -25.43
CA ASN A 323 4.44 5.45 -26.18
C ASN A 323 5.97 5.43 -26.32
N GLN A 324 6.69 4.74 -25.43
CA GLN A 324 8.16 4.65 -25.50
C GLN A 324 8.65 3.69 -26.58
N GLU A 325 7.91 2.64 -26.93
CA GLU A 325 8.31 1.78 -28.07
C GLU A 325 8.19 2.52 -29.40
N ASN A 326 7.19 3.39 -29.55
CA ASN A 326 7.03 4.19 -30.77
C ASN A 326 8.00 5.38 -30.83
N ASP A 327 8.37 5.99 -29.70
CA ASP A 327 9.31 7.12 -29.66
C ASP A 327 10.81 6.72 -29.62
N LYS A 328 11.13 5.46 -29.27
CA LYS A 328 12.52 4.94 -29.29
C LYS A 328 13.14 4.85 -30.68
N LEU A 329 12.35 4.93 -31.76
CA LEU A 329 12.85 4.88 -33.13
C LEU A 329 13.35 6.23 -33.68
N GLN A 330 13.20 7.37 -32.97
CA GLN A 330 13.53 8.67 -33.58
C GLN A 330 14.43 9.63 -32.81
N LYS A 331 14.75 9.48 -31.52
CA LYS A 331 15.65 10.44 -30.85
C LYS A 331 16.62 9.80 -29.86
N SER A 332 17.75 9.33 -30.40
CA SER A 332 19.01 9.24 -29.66
C SER A 332 19.57 10.65 -29.49
N SER A 333 19.57 11.16 -28.26
CA SER A 333 20.58 12.06 -27.65
C SER A 333 19.96 12.87 -26.51
N SER A 334 20.57 12.72 -25.34
CA SER A 334 20.53 13.62 -24.16
C SER A 334 19.27 13.66 -23.27
N GLN A 335 19.57 13.48 -21.97
CA GLN A 335 18.77 13.64 -20.76
C GLN A 335 17.85 12.47 -20.36
N GLN A 336 18.46 11.52 -19.63
CA GLN A 336 17.78 10.63 -18.71
C GLN A 336 17.12 11.46 -17.60
N GLN A 337 15.84 11.81 -17.78
CA GLN A 337 14.97 12.15 -16.66
C GLN A 337 14.44 10.84 -16.07
N GLN A 338 14.85 10.56 -14.82
CA GLN A 338 14.24 9.54 -13.98
C GLN A 338 12.75 9.87 -13.81
N ASN A 339 11.89 9.22 -14.59
CA ASN A 339 10.45 9.30 -14.39
C ASN A 339 10.09 8.36 -13.23
N SER A 340 10.13 8.91 -12.01
CA SER A 340 9.59 8.26 -10.82
C SER A 340 8.12 7.98 -11.03
N ILE A 341 7.71 6.72 -10.88
CA ILE A 341 6.31 6.33 -10.71
C ILE A 341 5.76 7.16 -9.54
N LYS A 342 4.99 8.20 -9.82
CA LYS A 342 4.36 9.00 -8.77
C LYS A 342 3.22 8.18 -8.18
N HIS A 343 3.39 7.75 -6.93
CA HIS A 343 2.37 7.05 -6.16
C HIS A 343 1.06 7.82 -6.14
N VAL A 344 -0.05 7.10 -6.28
CA VAL A 344 -1.37 7.69 -6.05
C VAL A 344 -1.60 7.79 -4.55
N ASN A 345 -1.55 9.00 -4.02
CA ASN A 345 -1.93 9.25 -2.64
C ASN A 345 -3.46 9.25 -2.54
N SER A 346 -4.00 8.32 -1.75
CA SER A 346 -5.43 8.30 -1.37
C SER A 346 -5.58 8.91 0.01
N LEU A 347 -6.41 9.94 0.11
CA LEU A 347 -6.68 10.67 1.35
C LEU A 347 -8.20 10.64 1.62
N MET A 348 -8.60 10.30 2.83
CA MET A 348 -10.01 10.38 3.25
C MET A 348 -10.18 11.27 4.48
N LEU A 349 -11.13 12.20 4.38
CA LEU A 349 -11.57 13.04 5.49
C LEU A 349 -12.74 12.38 6.21
N TYR A 350 -12.64 12.31 7.54
CA TYR A 350 -13.68 11.74 8.38
C TYR A 350 -13.81 12.47 9.72
N CYS A 351 -14.97 12.33 10.34
CA CYS A 351 -15.26 12.85 11.67
C CYS A 351 -15.97 11.78 12.51
N ARG A 352 -16.05 12.01 13.82
CA ARG A 352 -16.74 11.16 14.79
C ARG A 352 -18.20 10.87 14.43
N PHE A 353 -18.87 11.70 13.64
CA PHE A 353 -20.27 11.48 13.23
C PHE A 353 -20.41 10.61 11.97
N ASP A 354 -19.31 10.32 11.28
CA ASP A 354 -19.32 9.53 10.04
C ASP A 354 -19.19 8.00 10.28
N VAL A 355 -19.32 7.55 11.55
CA VAL A 355 -19.08 6.15 11.99
C VAL A 355 -19.82 5.13 11.12
N LEU A 356 -21.11 5.35 10.88
CA LEU A 356 -21.94 4.38 10.15
C LEU A 356 -21.45 4.15 8.72
N ARG A 357 -20.93 5.19 8.06
CA ARG A 357 -20.39 5.08 6.71
C ARG A 357 -19.03 4.40 6.71
N LEU A 358 -18.20 4.69 7.70
CA LEU A 358 -16.89 4.05 7.89
C LEU A 358 -17.04 2.55 8.20
N GLU A 359 -18.00 2.20 9.04
CA GLU A 359 -18.29 0.83 9.44
C GLU A 359 -18.65 -0.04 8.23
N ASN A 360 -19.45 0.49 7.31
CA ASN A 360 -19.81 -0.23 6.09
C ASN A 360 -18.62 -0.50 5.15
N ILE A 361 -17.55 0.31 5.24
CA ILE A 361 -16.37 0.20 4.34
C ILE A 361 -15.26 -0.66 4.98
N PHE A 362 -14.94 -0.41 6.25
CA PHE A 362 -13.80 -1.03 6.93
C PHE A 362 -14.21 -2.06 7.99
N GLY A 363 -15.49 -2.16 8.30
CA GLY A 363 -16.00 -2.96 9.41
C GLY A 363 -15.85 -2.30 10.78
N LEU A 364 -16.46 -2.92 11.78
CA LEU A 364 -16.57 -2.44 13.16
C LEU A 364 -15.21 -2.23 13.85
N LYS A 365 -14.37 -3.27 13.86
CA LYS A 365 -13.08 -3.27 14.58
C LYS A 365 -12.13 -2.18 14.03
N ALA A 366 -12.12 -2.01 12.72
CA ALA A 366 -11.25 -1.07 12.04
C ALA A 366 -11.72 0.39 12.26
N THR A 367 -13.03 0.62 12.22
CA THR A 367 -13.64 1.93 12.49
C THR A 367 -13.41 2.39 13.93
N GLN A 368 -13.51 1.48 14.91
CA GLN A 368 -13.21 1.80 16.31
C GLN A 368 -11.77 2.28 16.48
N ARG A 369 -10.80 1.63 15.81
CA ARG A 369 -9.40 2.06 15.81
C ARG A 369 -9.22 3.44 15.15
N LEU A 370 -9.92 3.72 14.04
CA LEU A 370 -9.87 5.04 13.39
C LEU A 370 -10.38 6.13 14.35
N LEU A 371 -11.39 5.83 15.15
CA LEU A 371 -11.97 6.76 16.12
C LEU A 371 -11.16 6.89 17.42
N SER A 372 -10.35 5.91 17.79
CA SER A 372 -9.43 6.03 18.95
C SER A 372 -8.23 6.93 18.65
N GLY A 373 -7.97 7.24 17.38
CA GLY A 373 -6.85 8.11 16.97
C GLY A 373 -5.53 7.35 16.81
N ASP A 374 -5.56 6.02 16.83
CA ASP A 374 -4.40 5.24 16.42
C ASP A 374 -4.12 5.50 14.93
N ALA A 375 -2.88 5.82 14.57
CA ALA A 375 -2.54 5.97 13.15
C ALA A 375 -2.59 4.59 12.51
N ILE A 376 -3.55 4.39 11.61
CA ILE A 376 -3.75 3.10 10.98
C ILE A 376 -3.08 3.12 9.62
N GLN A 377 -1.93 2.48 9.56
CA GLN A 377 -1.55 1.69 8.40
C GLN A 377 -2.27 0.33 8.56
N ASN A 378 -2.75 -0.27 7.45
CA ASN A 378 -3.32 -1.62 7.38
C ASN A 378 -4.80 -1.77 7.81
N LEU A 379 -5.72 -1.04 7.18
CA LEU A 379 -7.16 -1.37 7.28
C LEU A 379 -7.45 -2.57 6.37
N LYS A 380 -8.07 -3.63 6.93
CA LYS A 380 -8.79 -4.61 6.11
C LYS A 380 -9.99 -3.90 5.49
N LEU A 381 -10.14 -4.00 4.17
CA LEU A 381 -11.42 -3.70 3.53
C LEU A 381 -12.40 -4.80 3.96
N GLY A 382 -13.58 -4.38 4.42
CA GLY A 382 -14.61 -5.27 4.95
C GLY A 382 -15.31 -6.09 3.89
#